data_AF-A0A9Q3PN99-F1
#
_entry.id   AF-A0A9Q3PN99-F1
#
_cell.length_a   1.000
_cell.length_b   1.000
_cell.length_c   1.000
_cell.angle_alpha   90.00
_cell.angle_beta   90.00
_cell.angle_gamma   90.00
#
_symmetry.space_group_name_H-M   'P 1'
#
loop_
_entity.id
_entity.type
_entity.pdbx_description
1 polymer ?
#
loop_
_entity_poly.entity_id
_entity_poly.type
_entity_poly.pdbx_seq_one_letter_code
_entity_poly.pdbx_strand_id
1 'polypeptide(L)'
;MRDSSVGPLTIIELIGKNAVEVTLTEEFSRKHPVFPVMEVEDSPGPVKKIIKARKIRLNGNDQRQYLVRFKNQTADKDKWFAEDAIPDGNLHLRRFMASSST
;
A
#
# COMPACT_ATOMS: atom_id res chain seq x y z
N MET A 1 -22.42 -41.53 18.04
CA MET A 1 -22.66 -40.06 18.00
C MET A 1 -22.81 -39.73 16.53
N ARG A 2 -24.00 -39.35 16.06
CA ARG A 2 -24.23 -39.08 14.64
C ARG A 2 -23.69 -37.70 14.33
N ASP A 3 -22.75 -37.61 13.40
CA ASP A 3 -22.29 -36.33 12.87
C ASP A 3 -23.52 -35.57 12.37
N SER A 4 -23.82 -34.47 13.06
CA SER A 4 -24.97 -33.63 12.69
C SER A 4 -24.51 -32.76 11.52
N SER A 5 -24.95 -33.08 10.32
CA SER A 5 -24.69 -32.29 9.12
C SER A 5 -25.88 -31.38 8.81
N VAL A 6 -25.59 -30.16 8.39
CA VAL A 6 -26.59 -29.23 7.85
C VAL A 6 -26.19 -28.92 6.42
N GLY A 7 -26.78 -29.67 5.49
CA GLY A 7 -26.41 -29.59 4.07
C GLY A 7 -24.97 -30.05 3.82
N PRO A 8 -24.19 -29.37 2.96
CA PRO A 8 -22.83 -29.80 2.58
C PRO A 8 -21.76 -29.48 3.64
N LEU A 9 -22.16 -28.99 4.81
CA LEU A 9 -21.29 -28.54 5.87
C LEU A 9 -21.29 -29.55 7.02
N THR A 10 -20.10 -29.92 7.47
CA THR A 10 -19.92 -30.74 8.67
C THR A 10 -19.77 -29.80 9.87
N ILE A 11 -20.62 -29.97 10.87
CA ILE A 11 -20.54 -29.23 12.13
C ILE A 11 -19.36 -29.73 12.94
N ILE A 12 -18.45 -28.83 13.30
CA ILE A 12 -17.31 -29.12 14.18
C ILE A 12 -17.74 -28.96 15.63
N GLU A 13 -18.30 -27.81 15.98
CA GLU A 13 -18.69 -27.48 17.35
C GLU A 13 -19.83 -26.45 17.40
N LEU A 14 -20.67 -26.52 18.43
CA LEU A 14 -21.70 -25.53 18.70
C LEU A 14 -21.12 -24.36 19.51
N ILE A 15 -21.01 -23.18 18.89
CA ILE A 15 -20.56 -21.96 19.56
C ILE A 15 -21.78 -21.27 20.19
N GLY A 16 -22.04 -21.55 21.46
CA GLY A 16 -23.16 -20.96 22.19
C GLY A 16 -24.52 -21.41 21.66
N LYS A 17 -25.59 -20.65 21.93
CA LYS A 17 -26.96 -21.10 21.63
C LYS A 17 -27.36 -20.97 20.15
N ASN A 18 -26.70 -20.09 19.39
CA ASN A 18 -27.14 -19.65 18.06
C ASN A 18 -26.04 -19.71 16.98
N ALA A 19 -24.82 -20.14 17.29
CA ALA A 19 -23.74 -20.22 16.31
C ALA A 19 -23.11 -21.61 16.30
N VAL A 20 -22.56 -21.99 15.15
CA VAL A 20 -21.95 -23.30 14.92
C VAL A 20 -20.71 -23.10 14.07
N GLU A 21 -19.59 -23.67 14.50
CA GLU A 21 -18.38 -23.76 13.71
C GLU A 21 -18.49 -24.91 12.71
N VAL A 22 -18.19 -24.63 11.44
CA VAL A 22 -18.38 -25.57 10.34
C VAL A 22 -17.11 -25.67 9.50
N THR A 23 -16.75 -26.89 9.12
CA THR A 23 -15.69 -27.12 8.12
C THR A 23 -16.30 -27.05 6.73
N LEU A 24 -15.75 -26.18 5.87
CA LEU A 24 -16.07 -26.17 4.45
C LEU A 24 -15.44 -27.40 3.79
N THR A 25 -16.26 -28.22 3.13
CA THR A 25 -15.78 -29.30 2.28
C THR A 25 -15.06 -28.74 1.05
N GLU A 26 -14.06 -29.48 0.54
CA GLU A 26 -13.14 -29.03 -0.52
C GLU A 26 -13.85 -28.50 -1.78
N GLU A 27 -15.05 -29.02 -2.08
CA GLU A 27 -15.90 -28.63 -3.21
C GLU A 27 -16.42 -27.17 -3.14
N PHE A 28 -16.55 -26.57 -1.95
CA PHE A 28 -17.05 -25.20 -1.77
C PHE A 28 -15.93 -24.15 -1.65
N SER A 29 -14.69 -24.57 -1.38
CA SER A 29 -13.52 -23.68 -1.36
C SER A 29 -13.32 -22.92 -2.68
N ARG A 30 -13.75 -23.53 -3.80
CA ARG A 30 -13.59 -23.00 -5.16
C ARG A 30 -14.63 -21.96 -5.58
N LYS A 31 -15.68 -21.73 -4.76
CA LYS A 31 -16.78 -20.80 -5.09
C LYS A 31 -16.70 -19.47 -4.36
N HIS A 32 -15.75 -19.28 -3.44
CA HIS A 32 -15.55 -17.97 -2.84
C HIS A 32 -14.90 -17.06 -3.90
N PRO A 33 -15.53 -15.96 -4.33
CA PRO A 33 -14.86 -15.01 -5.20
C PRO A 33 -13.73 -14.38 -4.40
N VAL A 34 -12.50 -14.87 -4.61
CA VAL A 34 -11.30 -14.18 -4.16
C VAL A 34 -11.09 -13.07 -5.17
N PHE A 35 -11.52 -11.86 -4.81
CA PHE A 35 -11.27 -10.70 -5.65
C PHE A 35 -9.76 -10.61 -5.90
N PRO A 36 -9.30 -10.56 -7.16
CA PRO A 36 -7.91 -10.27 -7.43
C PRO A 36 -7.64 -8.88 -6.86
N VAL A 37 -6.79 -8.81 -5.83
CA VAL A 37 -6.22 -7.54 -5.39
C VAL A 37 -5.42 -7.03 -6.58
N MET A 38 -5.91 -6.01 -7.27
CA MET A 38 -5.09 -5.28 -8.23
C MET A 38 -4.01 -4.58 -7.42
N GLU A 39 -2.78 -5.07 -7.53
CA GLU A 39 -1.60 -4.40 -7.01
C GLU A 39 -1.49 -3.08 -7.77
N VAL A 40 -1.80 -1.98 -7.08
CA VAL A 40 -1.74 -0.64 -7.66
C VAL A 40 -0.29 -0.44 -8.08
N GLU A 41 -0.05 -0.39 -9.40
CA GLU A 41 1.25 -0.11 -9.97
C GLU A 41 1.90 1.06 -9.21
N ASP A 42 3.20 0.93 -8.89
CA ASP A 42 4.07 1.89 -8.19
C ASP A 42 4.21 3.25 -8.91
N SER A 43 3.24 3.63 -9.74
CA SER A 43 3.06 4.99 -10.23
C SER A 43 3.06 5.95 -9.03
N PRO A 44 4.00 6.91 -9.00
CA PRO A 44 4.06 7.87 -7.91
C PRO A 44 2.77 8.68 -7.93
N GLY A 45 1.99 8.56 -6.85
CA GLY A 45 0.76 9.32 -6.69
C GLY A 45 0.99 10.83 -6.71
N PRO A 46 -0.07 11.64 -6.64
CA PRO A 46 0.05 13.10 -6.71
C PRO A 46 0.93 13.62 -5.55
N VAL A 47 1.94 14.41 -5.90
CA VAL A 47 2.89 14.99 -4.94
C VAL A 47 2.18 16.00 -4.03
N LYS A 48 2.44 15.93 -2.72
CA LYS A 48 1.98 16.91 -1.73
C LYS A 48 3.02 18.01 -1.53
N LYS A 49 4.27 17.61 -1.21
CA LYS A 49 5.40 18.54 -1.01
C LYS A 49 6.74 17.81 -1.00
N ILE A 50 7.80 18.57 -1.22
CA ILE A 50 9.17 18.15 -0.95
C ILE A 50 9.53 18.55 0.48
N ILE A 51 10.19 17.65 1.23
CA ILE A 51 10.48 17.84 2.66
C ILE A 51 11.96 18.08 2.90
N LYS A 52 12.82 17.35 2.17
CA LYS A 52 14.27 17.42 2.33
C LYS A 52 14.95 17.33 0.98
N ALA A 53 16.17 17.85 0.94
CA ALA A 53 17.11 17.63 -0.15
C ALA A 53 18.36 16.95 0.40
N ARG A 54 19.00 16.11 -0.40
CA ARG A 54 20.32 15.55 -0.12
C ARG A 54 21.14 15.52 -1.40
N LYS A 55 22.47 15.55 -1.24
CA LYS A 55 23.42 15.33 -2.33
C LYS A 55 24.03 13.96 -2.14
N ILE A 56 24.02 13.14 -3.18
CA ILE A 56 24.62 11.81 -3.18
C ILE A 56 25.59 11.69 -4.34
N ARG A 57 26.59 10.83 -4.20
CA ARG A 57 27.52 10.50 -5.28
C ARG A 57 27.15 9.12 -5.82
N LEU A 58 26.55 9.10 -7.01
CA LEU A 58 26.15 7.89 -7.74
C LEU A 58 27.02 7.76 -8.98
N ASN A 59 27.69 6.61 -9.15
CA ASN A 59 28.53 6.32 -10.31
C ASN A 59 29.60 7.41 -10.57
N GLY A 60 30.16 7.99 -9.51
CA GLY A 60 31.16 9.07 -9.59
C GLY A 60 30.55 10.47 -9.80
N ASN A 61 29.28 10.56 -10.18
CA ASN A 61 28.56 11.82 -10.39
C ASN A 61 27.81 12.26 -9.14
N ASP A 62 27.88 13.56 -8.87
CA ASP A 62 27.17 14.20 -7.79
C ASP A 62 25.74 14.51 -8.23
N GLN A 63 24.76 13.82 -7.65
CA GLN A 63 23.34 13.98 -7.95
C GLN A 63 22.58 14.50 -6.72
N ARG A 64 21.67 15.46 -6.95
CA ARG A 64 20.73 15.91 -5.93
C ARG A 64 19.49 15.01 -5.94
N GLN A 65 19.04 14.65 -4.73
CA GLN A 65 17.78 13.95 -4.52
C GLN A 65 16.91 14.73 -3.56
N TYR A 66 15.60 14.55 -3.72
CA TYR A 66 14.57 15.24 -2.95
C TYR A 66 13.63 14.20 -2.32
N LEU A 67 13.35 14.36 -1.04
CA LEU A 67 12.41 13.51 -0.31
C LEU A 67 11.00 14.02 -0.58
N VAL A 68 10.22 13.24 -1.31
CA VAL A 68 8.89 13.58 -1.77
C VAL A 68 7.86 12.95 -0.86
N ARG A 69 6.91 13.76 -0.37
CA ARG A 69 5.70 13.30 0.31
C ARG A 69 4.51 13.35 -0.63
N PHE A 70 3.78 12.26 -0.70
CA PHE A 70 2.60 12.10 -1.54
C PHE A 70 1.33 12.55 -0.83
N LYS A 71 0.30 12.96 -1.60
CA LYS A 71 -1.02 13.26 -1.05
C LYS A 71 -1.66 11.96 -0.57
N ASN A 72 -2.38 12.04 0.55
CA ASN A 72 -3.12 10.94 1.15
C ASN A 72 -2.27 9.71 1.52
N GLN A 73 -0.95 9.86 1.62
CA GLN A 73 -0.05 8.82 2.10
C GLN A 73 0.62 9.23 3.42
N THR A 74 0.95 8.24 4.24
CA THR A 74 1.69 8.44 5.50
C THR A 74 3.17 8.69 5.22
N ALA A 75 3.89 9.18 6.23
CA ALA A 75 5.31 9.46 6.14
C ALA A 75 6.16 8.23 5.77
N ASP A 76 5.66 7.03 6.06
CA ASP A 76 6.34 5.75 5.76
C ASP A 76 6.46 5.48 4.25
N LYS A 77 5.64 6.16 3.44
CA LYS A 77 5.66 6.05 1.98
C LYS A 77 6.45 7.17 1.30
N ASP A 78 7.06 8.07 2.06
CA ASP A 78 7.92 9.12 1.49
C ASP A 78 9.16 8.47 0.83
N LYS A 79 9.45 8.84 -0.42
CA LYS A 79 10.55 8.26 -1.21
C LYS A 79 11.47 9.37 -1.73
N TRP A 80 12.75 9.03 -1.91
CA TRP A 80 13.75 9.92 -2.49
C TRP A 80 13.72 9.83 -4.02
N PHE A 81 13.62 10.97 -4.70
CA PHE A 81 13.61 11.06 -6.15
C PHE A 81 14.71 11.98 -6.67
N ALA A 82 15.16 11.70 -7.89
CA ALA A 82 15.92 12.64 -8.70
C ALA A 82 15.02 13.82 -9.11
N GLU A 83 15.61 14.98 -9.42
CA GLU A 83 14.87 16.15 -9.88
C GLU A 83 13.94 15.84 -11.07
N ASP A 84 14.45 15.10 -12.07
CA ASP A 84 13.72 14.77 -13.30
C ASP A 84 12.60 13.74 -13.10
N ALA A 85 12.66 12.98 -12.00
CA ALA A 85 11.72 11.89 -11.73
C ALA A 85 10.49 12.34 -10.91
N ILE A 86 10.41 13.62 -10.54
CA ILE A 86 9.31 14.16 -9.72
C ILE A 86 8.21 14.70 -10.64
N PRO A 87 6.97 14.19 -10.54
CA PRO A 87 5.82 14.77 -11.24
C PRO A 87 5.62 16.23 -10.84
N ASP A 88 5.49 17.13 -11.82
CA ASP A 88 5.41 18.58 -11.62
C ASP A 88 6.53 19.13 -10.73
N GLY A 89 7.75 18.58 -10.86
CA GLY A 89 8.87 18.85 -9.96
C GLY A 89 9.19 20.34 -9.80
N ASN A 90 9.18 21.11 -10.89
CA ASN A 90 9.56 22.54 -10.89
C ASN A 90 8.69 23.39 -9.91
N LEU A 91 7.38 23.15 -9.87
CA LEU A 91 6.48 23.85 -8.95
C LEU A 91 6.81 23.52 -7.49
N HIS A 92 7.02 22.24 -7.20
CA HIS A 92 7.29 21.75 -5.85
C HIS A 92 8.68 22.16 -5.36
N LEU A 93 9.68 22.13 -6.23
CA LEU A 93 11.05 22.54 -5.96
C LEU A 93 11.13 24.03 -5.67
N ARG A 94 10.47 24.87 -6.47
CA ARG A 94 10.41 26.33 -6.21
C ARG A 94 9.84 26.65 -4.84
N ARG A 95 8.72 26.01 -4.47
CA ARG A 95 8.08 26.18 -3.15
C ARG A 95 9.00 25.74 -2.02
N PHE A 96 9.67 24.60 -2.20
CA PHE A 96 10.63 24.08 -1.22
C PHE A 96 11.81 25.03 -1.02
N MET A 97 12.42 25.51 -2.11
CA MET A 97 13.53 26.46 -2.06
C MET A 97 13.13 27.77 -1.37
N ALA A 98 11.95 28.32 -1.72
CA ALA A 98 11.42 29.52 -1.08
C ALA A 98 11.24 29.34 0.43
N SER A 99 10.74 28.17 0.88
CA SER A 99 10.59 27.87 2.30
C SER A 99 11.90 27.60 3.05
N SER A 100 12.98 27.27 2.34
CA SER A 100 14.29 26.96 2.94
C SER A 100 15.22 28.17 3.06
N SER A 101 14.83 29.32 2.50
CA SER A 101 15.63 30.56 2.47
C SER A 101 15.27 31.55 3.60
N THR A 102 14.50 31.15 4.59
CA THR A 102 14.17 31.93 5.81
C THR A 102 14.85 31.30 7.01
#